data_AF-A0A1H8UHS8-F1
#
_entry.id   AF-A0A1H8UHS8-F1
#
_cell.length_a   1.000
_cell.length_b   1.000
_cell.length_c   1.000
_cell.angle_alpha   90.00
_cell.angle_beta   90.00
_cell.angle_gamma   90.00
#
_symmetry.space_group_name_H-M   'P 1'
#
loop_
_entity.id
_entity.type
_entity.pdbx_description
1 polymer ?
#
loop_
_entity_poly.entity_id
_entity_poly.type
_entity_poly.pdbx_seq_one_letter_code
_entity_poly.pdbx_strand_id
1 'polypeptide(L)'
;MTVVRPLIPRLVSARLAYDFEYFANRLADPSLLDGAVGVCIHRAPLLAVPTGGSRRGGSLSVDLLVLADKTRRLLTGLPGFADVRVRASPFQDARHVVEWGDQPPTCAYNDAARRRFYGYTEDAIRRSHPGHGPPTPSSTAPHLSPPMS
;
A
#
# COMPACT_ATOMS: atom_id res chain seq x y z
N MET A 1 -13.23 0.92 -32.47
CA MET A 1 -11.90 0.45 -32.01
C MET A 1 -11.58 1.14 -30.70
N THR A 2 -11.63 0.42 -29.58
CA THR A 2 -11.32 0.99 -28.26
C THR A 2 -9.81 1.03 -28.09
N VAL A 3 -9.24 2.22 -27.98
CA VAL A 3 -7.82 2.38 -27.64
C VAL A 3 -7.65 1.94 -26.18
N VAL A 4 -7.17 0.71 -25.97
CA VAL A 4 -6.76 0.25 -24.64
C VAL A 4 -5.49 0.99 -24.29
N ARG A 5 -5.61 2.05 -23.48
CA ARG A 5 -4.44 2.74 -22.95
C ARG A 5 -3.70 1.78 -22.00
N PRO A 6 -2.39 1.54 -22.20
CA PRO A 6 -1.65 0.66 -21.32
C PRO A 6 -1.65 1.23 -19.90
N LEU A 7 -1.93 0.36 -18.91
CA LEU A 7 -1.76 0.66 -17.50
C LEU A 7 -0.26 0.75 -17.21
N ILE A 8 0.28 1.95 -17.28
CA ILE A 8 1.68 2.24 -16.98
C ILE A 8 1.72 2.96 -15.63
N PRO A 9 2.25 2.33 -14.57
CA PRO A 9 2.53 3.01 -13.31
C PRO A 9 3.42 4.22 -13.56
N ARG A 10 3.19 5.29 -12.81
CA ARG A 10 4.02 6.50 -12.83
C ARG A 10 4.12 7.08 -11.44
N LEU A 11 5.21 7.81 -11.19
CA LEU A 11 5.34 8.58 -9.96
C LEU A 11 4.57 9.90 -10.08
N VAL A 12 3.96 10.30 -8.97
CA VAL A 12 3.32 11.60 -8.77
C VAL A 12 3.70 12.14 -7.39
N SER A 13 3.37 13.41 -7.12
CA SER A 13 3.54 13.99 -5.78
C SER A 13 2.84 13.13 -4.72
N ALA A 14 3.51 12.91 -3.59
CA ALA A 14 2.95 12.22 -2.42
C ALA A 14 1.59 12.78 -2.00
N ARG A 15 1.41 14.10 -2.04
CA ARG A 15 0.17 14.79 -1.63
C ARG A 15 -1.05 14.44 -2.50
N LEU A 16 -0.83 13.87 -3.68
CA LEU A 16 -1.93 13.39 -4.53
C LEU A 16 -2.40 11.98 -4.16
N ALA A 17 -1.66 11.24 -3.34
CA ALA A 17 -2.04 9.90 -2.92
C ALA A 17 -3.25 9.92 -1.99
N TYR A 18 -4.20 9.01 -2.20
CA TYR A 18 -5.45 8.99 -1.42
C TYR A 18 -5.24 8.68 0.06
N ASP A 19 -4.17 7.95 0.37
CA ASP A 19 -3.76 7.56 1.71
C ASP A 19 -2.71 8.52 2.31
N PHE A 20 -2.43 9.68 1.68
CA PHE A 20 -1.47 10.65 2.21
C PHE A 20 -1.81 11.07 3.64
N GLU A 21 -3.02 11.58 3.86
CA GLU A 21 -3.49 12.01 5.18
C GLU A 21 -3.57 10.84 6.17
N TYR A 22 -3.78 9.62 5.69
CA TYR A 22 -3.75 8.44 6.54
C TYR A 22 -2.37 8.24 7.16
N PHE A 23 -1.31 8.32 6.35
CA PHE A 23 0.08 8.20 6.81
C PHE A 23 0.54 9.43 7.60
N ALA A 24 0.19 10.65 7.15
CA ALA A 24 0.59 11.89 7.81
C ALA A 24 0.21 11.93 9.30
N ASN A 25 -0.97 11.41 9.62
CA ASN A 25 -1.49 11.38 10.98
C ASN A 25 -1.00 10.19 11.83
N ARG A 26 -0.20 9.28 11.26
CA ARG A 26 0.09 7.97 11.87
C ARG A 26 1.56 7.59 11.89
N LEU A 27 2.40 8.21 11.07
CA LEU A 27 3.84 7.98 11.10
C LEU A 27 4.45 8.58 12.38
N ALA A 28 5.35 7.83 13.00
CA ALA A 28 6.15 8.31 14.12
C ALA A 28 7.14 9.41 13.71
N ASP A 29 7.56 9.38 12.45
CA ASP A 29 8.38 10.42 11.83
C ASP A 29 7.68 10.97 10.58
N PRO A 30 6.96 12.11 10.71
CA PRO A 30 6.28 12.75 9.58
C PRO A 30 7.23 13.31 8.51
N SER A 31 8.52 13.54 8.82
CA SER A 31 9.48 14.07 7.85
C SER A 31 9.74 13.10 6.68
N LEU A 32 9.45 11.81 6.88
CA LEU A 32 9.51 10.80 5.81
C LEU A 32 8.56 11.10 4.64
N LEU A 33 7.54 11.96 4.84
CA LEU A 33 6.64 12.38 3.77
C LEU A 33 7.31 13.31 2.75
N ASP A 34 8.41 13.97 3.11
CA ASP A 34 9.17 14.83 2.19
C ASP A 34 9.87 14.01 1.09
N GLY A 35 10.24 12.76 1.41
CA GLY A 35 10.80 11.78 0.47
C GLY A 35 9.77 10.78 -0.08
N ALA A 36 8.50 10.89 0.31
CA ALA A 36 7.46 9.98 -0.17
C ALA A 36 7.04 10.30 -1.61
N VAL A 37 6.55 9.28 -2.31
CA VAL A 37 6.04 9.41 -3.68
C VAL A 37 4.70 8.72 -3.81
N GLY A 38 3.81 9.30 -4.61
CA GLY A 38 2.59 8.61 -5.02
C GLY A 38 2.89 7.68 -6.19
N VAL A 39 2.54 6.40 -6.08
CA VAL A 39 2.57 5.47 -7.22
C VAL A 39 1.17 5.46 -7.84
N CYS A 40 1.03 6.12 -8.98
CA CYS A 40 -0.23 6.24 -9.68
C CYS A 40 -0.38 5.12 -10.70
N ILE A 41 -1.33 4.21 -10.44
CA ILE A 41 -1.76 3.20 -11.42
C ILE A 41 -3.13 3.64 -11.94
N HIS A 42 -3.19 3.95 -13.24
CA HIS A 42 -4.35 4.57 -13.89
C HIS A 42 -4.71 5.94 -13.29
N ARG A 43 -5.56 5.94 -12.26
CA ARG A 43 -6.10 7.14 -11.57
C ARG A 43 -6.06 7.03 -10.05
N ALA A 44 -5.53 5.93 -9.51
CA ALA A 44 -5.49 5.68 -8.07
C ALA A 44 -4.04 5.77 -7.58
N PRO A 45 -3.56 6.96 -7.18
CA PRO A 45 -2.28 7.10 -6.51
C PRO A 45 -2.34 6.56 -5.08
N LEU A 46 -1.44 5.62 -4.77
CA LEU A 46 -1.19 5.12 -3.42
C LEU A 46 0.21 5.53 -2.97
N LEU A 47 0.36 5.84 -1.69
CA LEU A 47 1.59 6.39 -1.15
C LEU A 47 2.64 5.29 -0.94
N ALA A 48 3.83 5.50 -1.50
CA ALA A 48 5.03 4.78 -1.15
C ALA A 48 5.88 5.67 -0.22
N VAL A 49 6.01 5.26 1.04
CA VAL A 49 6.77 5.99 2.07
C VAL A 49 8.17 5.38 2.21
N PRO A 50 9.25 6.17 2.12
CA PRO A 50 10.61 5.69 2.26
C PRO A 50 10.87 5.11 3.66
N THR A 51 11.91 4.29 3.76
CA THR A 51 12.52 3.94 5.05
C THR A 51 13.27 5.13 5.63
N GLY A 52 13.37 5.17 6.96
CA GLY A 52 14.09 6.21 7.70
C GLY A 52 13.60 6.28 9.13
N GLY A 53 14.43 6.86 10.02
CA GLY A 53 14.15 6.85 11.46
C GLY A 53 13.91 5.42 11.97
N SER A 54 12.71 5.18 12.52
CA SER A 54 12.28 3.86 13.00
C SER A 54 11.59 3.00 11.93
N ARG A 55 11.23 3.56 10.77
CA ARG A 55 10.58 2.84 9.67
C ARG A 55 11.61 2.04 8.88
N ARG A 56 11.51 0.72 8.96
CA ARG A 56 12.50 -0.21 8.38
C ARG A 56 12.13 -0.78 7.02
N GLY A 57 10.89 -0.61 6.60
CA GLY A 57 10.44 -1.09 5.29
C GLY A 57 9.11 -0.50 4.87
N GLY A 58 8.61 -0.98 3.74
CA GLY A 58 7.29 -0.65 3.24
C GLY A 58 6.82 -1.66 2.21
N SER A 59 5.53 -1.60 1.89
CA SER A 59 4.94 -2.43 0.86
C SER A 59 3.79 -1.73 0.16
N LEU A 60 3.56 -2.10 -1.09
CA LEU A 60 2.46 -1.64 -1.93
C LEU A 60 1.90 -2.84 -2.69
N SER A 61 0.59 -3.07 -2.57
CA SER A 61 -0.10 -4.17 -3.27
C SER A 61 -0.64 -3.71 -4.62
N VAL A 62 -0.47 -4.53 -5.65
CA VAL A 62 -0.96 -4.28 -7.01
C VAL A 62 -1.57 -5.54 -7.61
N ASP A 63 -2.53 -5.38 -8.50
CA ASP A 63 -3.34 -6.51 -8.99
C ASP A 63 -2.64 -7.34 -10.08
N LEU A 64 -1.67 -6.78 -10.81
CA LEU A 64 -1.00 -7.48 -11.90
C LEU A 64 0.52 -7.52 -11.71
N LEU A 65 1.13 -8.67 -11.98
CA LEU A 65 2.58 -8.86 -11.86
C LEU A 65 3.38 -7.87 -12.71
N VAL A 66 2.89 -7.55 -13.92
CA VAL A 66 3.52 -6.55 -14.79
C VAL A 66 3.50 -5.14 -14.18
N LEU A 67 2.46 -4.81 -13.40
CA LEU A 67 2.41 -3.55 -12.66
C LEU A 67 3.38 -3.58 -11.48
N ALA A 68 3.53 -4.73 -10.82
CA ALA A 68 4.47 -4.92 -9.73
C ALA A 68 5.92 -4.71 -10.19
N ASP A 69 6.34 -5.32 -11.30
CA ASP A 69 7.69 -5.11 -11.83
C ASP A 69 7.93 -3.66 -12.28
N LYS A 70 6.94 -3.03 -12.94
CA LYS A 70 7.06 -1.61 -13.32
C LYS A 70 7.18 -0.70 -12.10
N THR A 71 6.37 -0.92 -11.07
CA THR A 71 6.46 -0.16 -9.81
C THR A 71 7.80 -0.41 -9.10
N ARG A 72 8.29 -1.66 -9.06
CA ARG A 72 9.62 -1.98 -8.53
C ARG A 72 10.69 -1.15 -9.22
N ARG A 73 10.68 -1.10 -10.57
CA ARG A 73 11.64 -0.31 -11.35
C ARG A 73 11.56 1.19 -11.05
N LEU A 74 10.35 1.74 -10.86
CA LEU A 74 10.18 3.15 -10.53
C LEU A 74 10.76 3.53 -9.17
N LEU A 75 10.63 2.65 -8.17
CA LEU A 75 11.13 2.91 -6.82
C LEU A 75 12.62 2.58 -6.67
N THR A 76 13.16 1.69 -7.52
CA THR A 76 14.57 1.29 -7.47
C THR A 76 15.48 2.50 -7.70
N GLY A 77 16.41 2.72 -6.77
CA GLY A 77 17.38 3.83 -6.84
C GLY A 77 16.88 5.14 -6.25
N LEU A 78 15.61 5.23 -5.83
CA LEU A 78 15.13 6.39 -5.07
C LEU A 78 15.66 6.35 -3.63
N PRO A 79 16.07 7.50 -3.06
CA PRO A 79 16.46 7.58 -1.65
C PRO A 79 15.38 7.04 -0.72
N GLY A 80 15.77 6.17 0.22
CA GLY A 80 14.84 5.56 1.17
C GLY A 80 14.03 4.37 0.63
N PHE A 81 14.28 3.92 -0.59
CA PHE A 81 13.69 2.71 -1.16
C PHE A 81 14.77 1.66 -1.45
N ALA A 82 15.45 1.20 -0.39
CA ALA A 82 16.46 0.15 -0.49
C ALA A 82 15.81 -1.22 -0.79
N ASP A 83 16.54 -2.13 -1.42
CA ASP A 83 16.14 -3.53 -1.67
C ASP A 83 14.69 -3.70 -2.20
N VAL A 84 14.33 -2.97 -3.26
CA VAL A 84 12.99 -3.04 -3.83
C VAL A 84 12.79 -4.38 -4.54
N ARG A 85 11.84 -5.17 -4.06
CA ARG A 85 11.56 -6.55 -4.51
C ARG A 85 10.08 -6.77 -4.79
N VAL A 86 9.78 -7.73 -5.65
CA VAL A 86 8.41 -8.17 -5.93
C VAL A 86 8.19 -9.52 -5.28
N ARG A 87 7.21 -9.61 -4.40
CA ARG A 87 6.64 -10.89 -3.95
C ARG A 87 5.41 -11.18 -4.81
N ALA A 88 5.58 -12.05 -5.78
CA ALA A 88 4.48 -12.51 -6.61
C ALA A 88 3.56 -13.42 -5.80
N SER A 89 2.24 -13.19 -5.88
CA SER A 89 1.28 -14.18 -5.41
C SER A 89 1.25 -15.38 -6.39
N PRO A 90 1.16 -16.62 -5.90
CA PRO A 90 0.98 -17.79 -6.76
C PRO A 90 -0.45 -17.90 -7.32
N PHE A 91 -1.43 -17.15 -6.78
CA PHE A 91 -2.82 -17.17 -7.22
C PHE A 91 -3.10 -16.03 -8.20
N GLN A 92 -3.81 -16.32 -9.30
CA GLN A 92 -4.08 -15.38 -10.39
C GLN A 92 -5.03 -14.23 -10.00
N ASP A 93 -5.82 -14.43 -8.96
CA ASP A 93 -6.79 -13.48 -8.40
C ASP A 93 -6.26 -12.73 -7.17
N ALA A 94 -5.03 -13.02 -6.75
CA ALA A 94 -4.43 -12.43 -5.57
C ALA A 94 -3.43 -11.33 -5.93
N ARG A 95 -3.37 -10.31 -5.07
CA ARG A 95 -2.49 -9.16 -5.26
C ARG A 95 -1.02 -9.54 -5.15
N HIS A 96 -0.20 -9.00 -6.05
CA HIS A 96 1.26 -9.02 -5.93
C HIS A 96 1.70 -7.88 -5.01
N VAL A 97 2.82 -8.05 -4.31
CA VAL A 97 3.33 -7.04 -3.38
C VAL A 97 4.69 -6.55 -3.84
N VAL A 98 4.83 -5.24 -3.98
CA VAL A 98 6.13 -4.58 -4.08
C VAL A 98 6.57 -4.23 -2.66
N GLU A 99 7.72 -4.70 -2.23
CA GLU A 99 8.28 -4.44 -0.90
C GLU A 99 9.62 -3.72 -1.03
N TRP A 100 9.99 -2.97 -0.01
CA TRP A 100 11.30 -2.32 0.11
C TRP A 100 11.74 -2.26 1.56
N GLY A 101 13.04 -2.04 1.75
CA GLY A 101 13.71 -2.05 3.04
C GLY A 101 13.87 -3.47 3.57
N ASP A 102 13.95 -3.59 4.89
CA ASP A 102 14.16 -4.87 5.56
C ASP A 102 12.98 -5.84 5.39
N GLN A 103 13.17 -7.08 5.81
CA GLN A 103 12.10 -8.06 5.84
C GLN A 103 11.22 -7.84 7.08
N PRO A 104 9.88 -7.72 6.93
CA PRO A 104 8.99 -7.56 8.07
C PRO A 104 8.97 -8.85 8.92
N PRO A 105 8.66 -8.74 10.23
CA PRO A 105 8.45 -9.90 11.09
C PRO A 105 7.43 -10.88 10.48
N THR A 106 7.76 -12.16 10.44
CA THR A 106 6.96 -13.21 9.79
C THR A 106 5.78 -13.69 10.64
N CYS A 107 5.75 -13.40 11.95
CA CYS A 107 4.66 -13.85 12.81
C CYS A 107 3.40 -13.01 12.59
N ALA A 108 2.40 -13.62 11.94
CA ALA A 108 1.12 -12.98 11.63
C ALA A 108 0.36 -12.51 12.89
N TYR A 109 0.67 -13.05 14.07
CA TYR A 109 0.02 -12.72 15.34
C TYR A 109 0.53 -11.44 16.01
N ASN A 110 1.63 -10.83 15.53
CA ASN A 110 2.18 -9.62 16.15
C ASN A 110 2.00 -8.37 15.28
N ASP A 111 0.74 -7.95 15.13
CA ASP A 111 0.37 -6.73 14.40
C ASP A 111 1.04 -5.48 14.95
N ALA A 112 1.25 -5.40 16.28
CA ALA A 112 1.93 -4.28 16.90
C ALA A 112 3.40 -4.19 16.47
N ALA A 113 4.15 -5.29 16.51
CA ALA A 113 5.54 -5.32 16.04
C ALA A 113 5.63 -4.99 14.55
N ARG A 114 4.69 -5.50 13.74
CA ARG A 114 4.64 -5.20 12.31
C ARG A 114 4.34 -3.71 12.04
N ARG A 115 3.46 -3.08 12.83
CA ARG A 115 3.21 -1.64 12.72
C ARG A 115 4.40 -0.79 13.18
N ARG A 116 5.09 -1.18 14.26
CA ARG A 116 6.35 -0.53 14.67
C ARG A 116 7.42 -0.62 13.58
N PHE A 117 7.54 -1.79 12.95
CA PHE A 117 8.44 -2.00 11.81
C PHE A 117 8.14 -1.02 10.65
N TYR A 118 6.86 -0.75 10.38
CA TYR A 118 6.43 0.25 9.40
C TYR A 118 6.42 1.69 9.94
N GLY A 119 6.97 1.96 11.12
CA GLY A 119 7.15 3.30 11.66
C GLY A 119 5.87 4.00 12.09
N TYR A 120 4.83 3.26 12.48
CA TYR A 120 3.61 3.86 13.04
C TYR A 120 3.83 4.33 14.48
N THR A 121 3.13 5.40 14.90
CA THR A 121 3.09 5.84 16.30
C THR A 121 2.42 4.80 17.20
N GLU A 122 2.81 4.76 18.47
CA GLU A 122 2.18 3.88 19.47
C GLU A 122 0.67 4.15 19.60
N ASP A 123 0.22 5.40 19.43
CA ASP A 123 -1.21 5.72 19.44
C ASP A 123 -1.94 5.20 18.19
N ALA A 124 -1.32 5.20 17.01
CA ALA A 124 -1.88 4.55 15.82
C ALA A 124 -1.93 3.02 15.99
N ILE A 125 -0.92 2.43 16.64
CA ILE A 125 -0.88 1.01 16.96
C ILE A 125 -2.00 0.64 17.92
N ARG A 126 -2.17 1.39 19.02
CA ARG A 126 -3.17 1.11 20.07
C ARG A 126 -4.61 1.25 19.56
N ARG A 127 -4.88 2.25 18.72
CA ARG A 127 -6.22 2.48 18.13
C ARG A 127 -6.66 1.37 17.18
N SER A 128 -5.69 0.64 16.63
CA SER A 128 -5.98 -0.42 15.69
C SER A 128 -6.44 -1.67 16.44
N HIS A 129 -7.76 -1.89 16.46
CA HIS A 129 -8.34 -3.08 17.05
C HIS A 129 -7.87 -4.33 16.28
N PRO A 130 -7.56 -5.45 16.95
CA PRO A 130 -7.37 -6.72 16.27
C PRO A 130 -8.73 -7.15 15.69
N GLY A 131 -8.99 -6.85 14.42
CA GLY A 131 -10.20 -7.32 13.75
C GLY A 131 -10.80 -6.50 12.60
N HIS A 132 -10.33 -5.28 12.29
CA HIS A 132 -10.85 -4.52 11.14
C HIS A 132 -9.72 -3.95 10.28
N GLY A 133 -9.53 -4.55 9.10
CA GLY A 133 -8.91 -3.85 7.98
C GLY A 133 -9.77 -2.68 7.52
N PRO A 134 -9.26 -1.79 6.64
CA PRO A 134 -10.09 -0.76 6.04
C PRO A 134 -11.32 -1.40 5.36
N PRO A 135 -12.51 -0.78 5.45
CA PRO A 135 -13.69 -1.32 4.79
C PRO A 135 -13.42 -1.38 3.29
N THR A 136 -13.43 -2.59 2.73
CA THR A 136 -13.65 -2.79 1.30
C THR A 136 -15.01 -2.16 0.95
N PRO A 137 -15.10 -1.27 -0.05
CA PRO A 137 -16.39 -0.84 -0.57
C PRO A 137 -16.99 -2.00 -1.37
N SER A 138 -17.58 -2.98 -0.67
CA SER A 138 -18.38 -4.04 -1.27
C SER A 138 -19.85 -3.67 -1.19
N SER A 139 -20.40 -3.40 -2.38
CA SER A 139 -21.69 -3.92 -2.83
C SER A 139 -22.89 -3.68 -1.92
N THR A 140 -23.42 -2.46 -1.96
CA THR A 140 -24.86 -2.26 -1.72
C THR A 140 -25.62 -2.68 -2.98
N ALA A 141 -25.89 -3.97 -3.12
CA ALA A 141 -26.97 -4.43 -4.00
C ALA A 141 -28.25 -4.47 -3.14
N PRO A 142 -29.32 -3.73 -3.49
CA PRO A 142 -30.58 -3.85 -2.77
C PRO A 142 -31.19 -5.24 -3.04
N HIS A 143 -31.45 -5.96 -1.96
CA HIS A 143 -32.19 -7.21 -1.91
C HIS A 143 -33.64 -6.96 -2.38
N LEU A 144 -33.93 -7.24 -3.65
CA LEU A 144 -35.29 -7.35 -4.17
C LEU A 144 -35.90 -8.65 -3.66
N SER A 145 -36.81 -8.54 -2.70
CA SER A 145 -37.66 -9.66 -2.28
C SER A 145 -38.68 -9.99 -3.40
N PRO A 146 -39.04 -11.27 -3.61
CA PRO A 146 -40.06 -11.65 -4.59
C PRO A 146 -41.48 -11.41 -4.05
N PRO A 147 -42.48 -11.21 -4.92
CA PRO A 147 -43.87 -11.08 -4.50
C PRO A 147 -44.43 -12.45 -4.08
N MET A 148 -45.18 -12.46 -2.97
CA MET A 148 -46.05 -13.58 -2.60
C MET A 148 -47.31 -13.56 -3.46
N SER A 149 -47.74 -14.75 -3.89
CA SER A 149 -48.94 -15.04 -4.68
C SER A 149 -50.24 -14.61 -4.01
#